data_AF-A0A7C6XN50-F1
#
_entry.id   AF-A0A7C6XN50-F1
#
_cell.length_a   1.000
_cell.length_b   1.000
_cell.length_c   1.000
_cell.angle_alpha   90.00
_cell.angle_beta   90.00
_cell.angle_gamma   90.00
#
_symmetry.space_group_name_H-M   'P 1'
#
loop_
_entity.id
_entity.type
_entity.pdbx_description
1 polymer ?
#
loop_
_entity_poly.entity_id
_entity_poly.type
_entity_poly.pdbx_seq_one_letter_code
_entity_poly.pdbx_strand_id
1 'polypeptide(L)'
;MVRDIEVTLYDVFGYLYPGAVLLVAIAVAAWAVFFPAVEPAVPSVSFQGWILIVFVSYLLGHITQAIGNLLTAVYPTVQDLDADQKRYTPDALVEAAYDRAYSMTGVPREQFTWEALGRLCDTTITQCGLVADRDVYVYRQGFYRGISISFFALALALLLVGIKLCLGMLSLRAVGFPSCSWLAVVGTALVLSVGAGLLFRARFKHFVAVRTTAQIHAFLVLHGKRLLEAQEGGGTDA
;
A
#
# COMPACT_ATOMS: atom_id res chain seq x y z
N MET A 1 12.43 28.89 -15.31
CA MET A 1 12.82 28.48 -13.94
C MET A 1 12.09 27.17 -13.66
N VAL A 2 12.73 26.05 -14.02
CA VAL A 2 12.17 24.72 -13.76
C VAL A 2 12.49 24.43 -12.29
N ARG A 3 11.47 24.30 -11.44
CA ARG A 3 11.66 23.82 -10.06
C ARG A 3 12.27 22.42 -10.14
N ASP A 4 13.23 22.13 -9.27
CA ASP A 4 13.87 20.82 -9.20
C ASP A 4 12.79 19.74 -9.05
N ILE A 5 12.70 18.85 -10.04
CA ILE A 5 11.81 17.69 -9.99
C ILE A 5 12.53 16.66 -9.12
N GLU A 6 12.23 16.66 -7.83
CA GLU A 6 12.71 15.63 -6.92
C GLU A 6 11.85 14.38 -7.12
N VAL A 7 12.40 13.39 -7.83
CA VAL A 7 11.81 12.05 -7.86
C VAL A 7 11.92 11.46 -6.46
N THR A 8 10.78 11.32 -5.79
CA THR A 8 10.77 10.85 -4.41
C THR A 8 10.67 9.33 -4.34
N LEU A 9 11.00 8.75 -3.19
CA LEU A 9 10.71 7.33 -2.92
C LEU A 9 9.21 7.03 -3.00
N TYR A 10 8.36 8.04 -2.78
CA TYR A 10 6.91 7.95 -2.99
C TYR A 10 6.57 7.72 -4.45
N ASP A 11 7.25 8.38 -5.39
CA ASP A 11 7.00 8.18 -6.81
C ASP A 11 7.38 6.77 -7.29
N VAL A 12 8.55 6.29 -6.85
CA VAL A 12 9.09 5.00 -7.27
C VAL A 12 8.29 3.84 -6.65
N PHE A 13 8.16 3.83 -5.32
CA PHE A 13 7.48 2.72 -4.64
C PHE A 13 5.97 2.89 -4.62
N GLY A 14 5.45 4.11 -4.48
CA GLY A 14 4.01 4.34 -4.44
C GLY A 14 3.33 4.08 -5.79
N TYR A 15 3.99 4.41 -6.91
CA TYR A 15 3.36 4.36 -8.23
C TYR A 15 4.11 3.52 -9.25
N LEU A 16 5.38 3.84 -9.51
CA LEU A 16 6.10 3.23 -10.63
C LEU A 16 6.19 1.71 -10.51
N TYR A 17 6.58 1.19 -9.34
CA TYR A 17 6.76 -0.24 -9.14
C TYR A 17 5.45 -1.04 -9.18
N PRO A 18 4.39 -0.68 -8.43
CA PRO A 18 3.07 -1.30 -8.60
C PRO A 18 2.58 -1.25 -10.05
N GLY A 19 2.69 -0.09 -10.69
CA GLY A 19 2.23 0.09 -12.05
C GLY A 19 3.02 -0.71 -13.08
N ALA A 20 4.32 -0.92 -12.88
CA ALA A 20 5.13 -1.82 -13.72
C ALA A 20 4.65 -3.27 -13.61
N VAL A 21 4.34 -3.75 -12.39
CA VAL A 21 3.78 -5.09 -12.19
C VAL A 21 2.39 -5.21 -12.84
N LEU A 22 1.54 -4.18 -12.72
CA LEU A 22 0.25 -4.15 -13.41
C LEU A 22 0.41 -4.11 -14.94
N LEU A 23 1.38 -3.36 -15.46
CA LEU A 23 1.67 -3.31 -16.89
C LEU A 23 2.06 -4.68 -17.42
N VAL A 24 2.92 -5.40 -16.70
CA VAL A 24 3.28 -6.79 -17.03
C VAL A 24 2.04 -7.69 -17.00
N ALA A 25 1.17 -7.57 -15.99
CA ALA A 25 -0.07 -8.34 -15.93
C ALA A 25 -0.98 -8.08 -17.15
N ILE A 26 -1.16 -6.81 -17.53
CA ILE A 26 -1.94 -6.41 -18.71
C ILE A 26 -1.30 -6.96 -19.99
N ALA A 27 0.02 -6.83 -20.15
CA ALA A 27 0.73 -7.31 -21.32
C ALA A 27 0.62 -8.85 -21.47
N VAL A 28 0.78 -9.58 -20.36
CA VAL A 28 0.62 -11.05 -20.32
C VAL A 28 -0.81 -11.44 -20.67
N ALA A 29 -1.82 -10.77 -20.08
CA ALA A 29 -3.22 -11.05 -20.38
C ALA A 29 -3.56 -10.74 -21.84
N ALA A 30 -3.13 -9.58 -22.36
CA ALA A 30 -3.37 -9.17 -23.74
C ALA A 30 -2.71 -10.15 -24.72
N TRP A 31 -1.45 -10.53 -24.49
CA TRP A 31 -0.79 -11.56 -25.29
C TRP A 31 -1.56 -12.88 -25.26
N ALA A 32 -1.93 -13.36 -24.07
CA ALA A 32 -2.67 -14.60 -23.93
C ALA A 32 -4.01 -14.55 -24.68
N VAL A 33 -4.74 -13.44 -24.64
CA VAL A 33 -6.03 -13.27 -25.31
C VAL A 33 -5.88 -13.18 -26.83
N PHE A 34 -5.10 -12.22 -27.31
CA PHE A 34 -5.10 -11.79 -28.71
C PHE A 34 -4.06 -12.48 -29.58
N PHE A 35 -2.96 -12.95 -28.99
CA PHE A 35 -1.83 -13.53 -29.72
C PHE A 35 -1.41 -14.92 -29.21
N PRO A 36 -2.34 -15.85 -28.95
CA PRO A 36 -2.00 -17.14 -28.33
C PRO A 36 -1.11 -18.05 -29.19
N ALA A 37 -1.09 -17.83 -30.51
CA ALA A 37 -0.26 -18.59 -31.44
C ALA A 37 1.13 -17.96 -31.67
N VAL A 38 1.38 -16.74 -31.16
CA VAL A 38 2.64 -16.02 -31.36
C VAL A 38 3.51 -16.23 -30.13
N GLU A 39 4.75 -16.66 -30.36
CA GLU A 39 5.73 -16.82 -29.30
C GLU A 39 6.03 -15.45 -28.66
N PRO A 40 6.00 -15.32 -27.31
CA PRO A 40 6.27 -14.06 -26.65
C PRO A 40 7.76 -13.74 -26.81
N ALA A 41 8.09 -12.91 -27.79
CA ALA A 41 9.42 -12.37 -27.96
C ALA A 41 9.60 -11.16 -27.04
N VAL A 42 10.79 -11.00 -26.47
CA VAL A 42 11.19 -9.74 -25.82
C VAL A 42 11.58 -8.77 -26.94
N PRO A 43 10.74 -7.76 -27.27
CA PRO A 43 11.09 -6.85 -28.34
C PRO A 43 12.31 -6.02 -27.92
N SER A 44 13.17 -5.68 -28.88
CA SER A 44 14.16 -4.62 -28.67
C SER A 44 13.40 -3.30 -28.50
N VAL A 45 13.43 -2.74 -27.28
CA VAL A 45 12.75 -1.48 -26.98
C VAL A 45 13.72 -0.32 -27.18
N SER A 46 13.32 0.67 -28.00
CA SER A 46 14.09 1.90 -28.16
C SER A 46 14.13 2.70 -26.85
N PHE A 47 15.04 3.67 -26.74
CA PHE A 47 15.07 4.56 -25.58
C PHE A 47 13.74 5.29 -25.37
N GLN A 48 13.10 5.76 -26.44
CA GLN A 48 11.77 6.37 -26.39
C GLN A 48 10.70 5.39 -25.91
N GLY A 49 10.80 4.12 -26.32
CA GLY A 49 9.92 3.06 -25.83
C GLY A 49 10.07 2.82 -24.33
N TRP A 50 11.29 2.85 -23.79
CA TRP A 50 11.52 2.76 -22.35
C TRP A 50 10.92 3.93 -21.58
N ILE A 51 11.06 5.16 -22.10
CA ILE A 51 10.40 6.34 -21.51
C ILE A 51 8.89 6.13 -21.46
N LEU A 52 8.29 5.64 -22.56
CA LEU A 52 6.86 5.39 -22.62
C LEU A 52 6.44 4.29 -21.64
N ILE A 53 7.20 3.19 -21.53
CA ILE A 53 6.93 2.12 -20.55
C ILE A 53 6.96 2.66 -19.13
N VAL A 54 7.97 3.46 -18.78
CA VAL A 54 8.10 4.08 -17.44
C VAL A 54 6.91 5.01 -17.18
N PHE A 55 6.55 5.85 -18.14
CA PHE A 55 5.43 6.78 -18.01
C PHE A 55 4.09 6.06 -17.84
N VAL A 56 3.80 5.07 -18.70
CA VAL A 56 2.58 4.25 -18.60
C VAL A 56 2.56 3.48 -17.29
N SER A 57 3.69 2.92 -16.87
CA SER A 57 3.80 2.26 -15.56
C SER A 57 3.47 3.23 -14.43
N TYR A 58 4.00 4.45 -14.45
CA TYR A 58 3.67 5.45 -13.43
C TYR A 58 2.17 5.75 -13.38
N LEU A 59 1.51 5.96 -14.52
CA LEU A 59 0.06 6.18 -14.60
C LEU A 59 -0.75 4.98 -14.09
N LEU A 60 -0.37 3.76 -14.48
CA LEU A 60 -0.99 2.53 -13.97
C LEU A 60 -0.82 2.40 -12.46
N GLY A 61 0.30 2.88 -11.90
CA GLY A 61 0.51 3.00 -10.47
C GLY A 61 -0.58 3.80 -9.77
N HIS A 62 -0.92 4.98 -10.29
CA HIS A 62 -2.02 5.80 -9.78
C HIS A 62 -3.37 5.06 -9.84
N ILE A 63 -3.63 4.34 -10.92
CA ILE A 63 -4.85 3.52 -11.06
C ILE A 63 -4.89 2.42 -9.99
N THR A 64 -3.79 1.70 -9.76
CA THR A 64 -3.74 0.66 -8.71
C THR A 64 -4.00 1.24 -7.32
N GLN A 65 -3.51 2.44 -7.03
CA GLN A 65 -3.80 3.12 -5.77
C GLN A 65 -5.27 3.52 -5.66
N ALA A 66 -5.86 4.08 -6.73
CA ALA A 66 -7.28 4.44 -6.75
C ALA A 66 -8.17 3.20 -6.50
N ILE A 67 -7.86 2.08 -7.16
CA ILE A 67 -8.54 0.79 -6.91
C ILE A 67 -8.34 0.36 -5.47
N GLY A 68 -7.13 0.47 -4.90
CA GLY A 68 -6.87 0.10 -3.51
C GLY A 68 -7.60 0.95 -2.49
N ASN A 69 -7.77 2.24 -2.78
CA ASN A 69 -8.59 3.12 -1.96
C ASN A 69 -10.07 2.73 -2.04
N LEU A 70 -10.59 2.45 -3.24
CA LEU A 70 -11.96 1.96 -3.43
C LEU A 70 -12.20 0.63 -2.71
N LEU A 71 -11.29 -0.34 -2.86
CA LEU A 71 -11.39 -1.62 -2.16
C LEU A 71 -11.32 -1.46 -0.64
N THR A 72 -10.54 -0.52 -0.13
CA THR A 72 -10.51 -0.25 1.32
C THR A 72 -11.82 0.40 1.80
N ALA A 73 -12.47 1.21 0.96
CA ALA A 73 -13.76 1.80 1.28
C ALA A 73 -14.90 0.77 1.27
N VAL A 74 -14.88 -0.17 0.31
CA VAL A 74 -15.90 -1.22 0.16
C VAL A 74 -15.70 -2.38 1.16
N TYR A 75 -14.45 -2.75 1.42
CA TYR A 75 -14.08 -3.76 2.40
C TYR A 75 -13.38 -3.05 3.56
N PRO A 76 -14.16 -2.42 4.48
CA PRO A 76 -13.61 -1.63 5.57
C PRO A 76 -12.72 -2.52 6.41
N THR A 77 -11.43 -2.44 6.11
CA THR A 77 -10.39 -3.20 6.79
C THR A 77 -10.32 -2.78 8.26
N VAL A 78 -10.89 -1.62 8.59
CA VAL A 78 -10.88 -0.99 9.91
C VAL A 78 -11.76 -1.73 10.91
N GLN A 79 -12.90 -2.32 10.50
CA GLN A 79 -13.72 -3.11 11.43
C GLN A 79 -13.05 -4.43 11.82
N ASP A 80 -12.30 -5.06 10.91
CA ASP A 80 -11.43 -6.21 11.23
C ASP A 80 -10.13 -5.81 11.95
N LEU A 81 -9.74 -4.53 11.86
CA LEU A 81 -8.55 -4.03 12.54
C LEU A 81 -8.79 -3.85 14.03
N ASP A 82 -10.01 -3.73 14.55
CA ASP A 82 -10.22 -3.62 15.99
C ASP A 82 -9.69 -4.84 16.76
N ALA A 83 -9.85 -6.05 16.21
CA ALA A 83 -9.32 -7.28 16.82
C ALA A 83 -7.79 -7.36 16.74
N ASP A 84 -7.22 -7.03 15.58
CA ASP A 84 -5.76 -7.03 15.39
C ASP A 84 -5.09 -5.84 16.09
N GLN A 85 -5.72 -4.67 16.19
CA GLN A 85 -5.16 -3.46 16.78
C GLN A 85 -5.11 -3.54 18.30
N LYS A 86 -6.12 -4.14 18.96
CA LYS A 86 -6.03 -4.48 20.40
C LYS A 86 -4.82 -5.35 20.73
N ARG A 87 -4.31 -6.12 19.76
CA ARG A 87 -3.06 -6.89 19.93
C ARG A 87 -1.82 -6.00 19.98
N TYR A 88 -1.81 -4.85 19.31
CA TYR A 88 -0.63 -3.98 19.19
C TYR A 88 -0.68 -2.75 20.08
N THR A 89 -1.87 -2.22 20.37
CA THR A 89 -2.05 -1.04 21.23
C THR A 89 -2.70 -1.46 22.54
N PRO A 90 -2.00 -1.39 23.68
CA PRO A 90 -2.59 -1.64 24.99
C PRO A 90 -3.80 -0.75 25.25
N ASP A 91 -4.88 -1.32 25.81
CA ASP A 91 -6.11 -0.57 26.10
C ASP A 91 -5.82 0.69 26.92
N ALA A 92 -4.93 0.63 27.92
CA ALA A 92 -4.53 1.79 28.72
C ALA A 92 -4.03 2.99 27.90
N LEU A 93 -3.31 2.76 26.80
CA LEU A 93 -2.87 3.86 25.92
C LEU A 93 -4.03 4.43 25.10
N VAL A 94 -4.97 3.57 24.70
CA VAL A 94 -6.19 3.97 23.99
C VAL A 94 -7.08 4.80 24.89
N GLU A 95 -7.34 4.34 26.12
CA GLU A 95 -8.08 5.07 27.16
C GLU A 95 -7.46 6.46 27.38
N ALA A 96 -6.15 6.52 27.61
CA ALA A 96 -5.43 7.78 27.81
C ALA A 96 -5.56 8.71 26.59
N ALA A 97 -5.56 8.16 25.36
CA ALA A 97 -5.73 8.95 24.15
C ALA A 97 -7.15 9.51 24.03
N TYR A 98 -8.18 8.74 24.39
CA TYR A 98 -9.57 9.22 24.45
C TYR A 98 -9.76 10.31 25.49
N ASP A 99 -9.28 10.09 26.71
CA ASP A 99 -9.35 11.09 27.79
C ASP A 99 -8.67 12.39 27.36
N ARG A 100 -7.52 12.25 26.68
CA ARG A 100 -6.80 13.42 26.16
C ARG A 100 -7.55 14.11 25.03
N ALA A 101 -8.07 13.36 24.06
CA ALA A 101 -8.88 13.88 22.97
C ALA A 101 -10.13 14.62 23.49
N TYR A 102 -10.79 14.08 24.52
CA TYR A 102 -11.88 14.73 25.21
C TYR A 102 -11.43 16.05 25.84
N SER A 103 -10.31 16.06 26.57
CA SER A 103 -9.79 17.28 27.21
C SER A 103 -9.45 18.39 26.21
N MET A 104 -9.10 18.05 24.96
CA MET A 104 -8.75 19.00 23.93
C MET A 104 -9.95 19.52 23.15
N THR A 105 -10.92 18.66 22.87
CA THR A 105 -12.02 18.95 21.93
C THR A 105 -13.36 19.14 22.60
N GLY A 106 -13.52 18.67 23.84
CA GLY A 106 -14.81 18.60 24.56
C GLY A 106 -15.78 17.55 24.01
N VAL A 107 -15.40 16.78 22.99
CA VAL A 107 -16.26 15.78 22.34
C VAL A 107 -16.27 14.49 23.17
N PRO A 108 -17.44 14.05 23.68
CA PRO A 108 -17.55 12.84 24.50
C PRO A 108 -16.99 11.62 23.79
N ARG A 109 -16.44 10.69 24.58
CA ARG A 109 -15.76 9.49 24.08
C ARG A 109 -16.64 8.66 23.15
N GLU A 110 -17.92 8.55 23.46
CA GLU A 110 -18.90 7.74 22.70
C GLU A 110 -19.10 8.28 21.27
N GLN A 111 -18.76 9.54 21.04
CA GLN A 111 -18.85 10.19 19.73
C GLN A 111 -17.56 10.07 18.93
N PHE A 112 -16.45 9.65 19.53
CA PHE A 112 -15.22 9.38 18.80
C PHE A 112 -15.24 7.98 18.22
N THR A 113 -15.30 7.90 16.89
CA THR A 113 -14.89 6.68 16.20
C THR A 113 -13.38 6.52 16.30
N TRP A 114 -12.91 5.28 16.27
CA TRP A 114 -11.47 4.99 16.24
C TRP A 114 -10.74 5.70 15.10
N GLU A 115 -11.38 5.78 13.93
CA GLU A 115 -10.87 6.52 12.78
C GLU A 115 -10.75 8.03 13.07
N ALA A 116 -11.74 8.62 13.77
CA ALA A 116 -11.69 10.02 14.18
C ALA A 116 -10.57 10.28 15.20
N LEU A 117 -10.38 9.38 16.19
CA LEU A 117 -9.27 9.47 17.14
C LEU A 117 -7.91 9.38 16.40
N GLY A 118 -7.75 8.42 15.50
CA GLY A 118 -6.54 8.29 14.69
C GLY A 118 -6.26 9.52 13.83
N ARG A 119 -7.29 10.13 13.22
CA ARG A 119 -7.17 11.40 12.49
C ARG A 119 -6.76 12.57 13.39
N LEU A 120 -7.31 12.65 14.59
CA LEU A 120 -6.94 13.69 15.56
C LEU A 120 -5.47 13.55 15.98
N CYS A 121 -5.02 12.34 16.27
CA CYS A 121 -3.62 12.05 16.59
C CYS A 121 -2.69 12.44 15.42
N ASP A 122 -3.00 12.00 14.19
CA ASP A 122 -2.20 12.32 12.98
C ASP A 122 -2.13 13.84 12.73
N THR A 123 -3.27 14.54 12.86
CA THR A 123 -3.36 15.99 12.68
C THR A 123 -2.52 16.73 13.72
N THR A 124 -2.60 16.31 14.98
CA THR A 124 -1.83 16.90 16.08
C THR A 124 -0.33 16.75 15.87
N ILE A 125 0.13 15.55 15.48
CA ILE A 125 1.53 15.26 15.18
C ILE A 125 2.02 16.15 14.02
N THR A 126 1.21 16.25 12.97
CA THR A 126 1.51 17.08 11.79
C THR A 126 1.65 18.56 12.17
N GLN A 127 0.74 19.08 13.00
CA GLN A 127 0.80 20.46 13.49
C GLN A 127 2.02 20.74 14.40
N CYS A 128 2.62 19.70 14.99
CA CYS A 128 3.84 19.82 15.77
C CYS A 128 5.13 19.72 14.92
N GLY A 129 5.02 19.68 13.58
CA GLY A 129 6.16 19.73 12.67
C GLY A 129 6.82 18.37 12.37
N LEU A 130 6.23 17.26 12.84
CA LEU A 130 6.73 15.90 12.57
C LEU A 130 6.22 15.35 11.22
N VAL A 131 6.36 16.14 10.16
CA VAL A 131 5.79 15.83 8.82
C VAL A 131 6.57 14.75 8.09
N ALA A 132 7.90 14.69 8.28
CA ALA A 132 8.77 13.75 7.58
C ALA A 132 8.37 12.27 7.81
N ASP A 133 8.01 11.92 9.05
CA ASP A 133 7.57 10.56 9.38
C ASP A 133 6.22 10.23 8.73
N ARG A 134 5.33 11.20 8.64
CA ARG A 134 4.01 11.03 8.01
C ARG A 134 4.13 10.67 6.54
N ASP A 135 5.00 11.34 5.80
CA ASP A 135 5.22 11.05 4.38
C ASP A 135 5.77 9.64 4.18
N VAL A 136 6.65 9.19 5.09
CA VAL A 136 7.13 7.80 5.12
C VAL A 136 5.97 6.81 5.28
N TYR A 137 5.02 7.13 6.14
CA TYR A 137 3.87 6.27 6.35
C TYR A 137 2.92 6.22 5.14
N VAL A 138 2.66 7.38 4.53
CA VAL A 138 1.76 7.53 3.39
C VAL A 138 2.29 6.75 2.19
N TYR A 139 3.59 6.85 1.87
CA TYR A 139 4.14 6.11 0.72
C TYR A 139 4.11 4.60 0.91
N ARG A 140 4.46 4.11 2.09
CA ARG A 140 4.46 2.67 2.39
C ARG A 140 3.05 2.09 2.30
N GLN A 141 2.05 2.84 2.78
CA GLN A 141 0.64 2.49 2.64
C GLN A 141 0.22 2.41 1.17
N GLY A 142 0.57 3.42 0.36
CA GLY A 142 0.32 3.42 -1.08
C GLY A 142 0.99 2.23 -1.78
N PHE A 143 2.26 1.97 -1.48
CA PHE A 143 3.03 0.84 -2.01
C PHE A 143 2.35 -0.50 -1.69
N TYR A 144 2.08 -0.81 -0.41
CA TYR A 144 1.51 -2.11 -0.05
C TYR A 144 0.14 -2.35 -0.67
N ARG A 145 -0.70 -1.32 -0.76
CA ARG A 145 -2.01 -1.40 -1.43
C ARG A 145 -1.84 -1.67 -2.92
N GLY A 146 -1.12 -0.78 -3.61
CA GLY A 146 -0.92 -0.85 -5.06
C GLY A 146 -0.26 -2.16 -5.47
N ILE A 147 0.80 -2.59 -4.77
CA ILE A 147 1.53 -3.80 -5.14
C ILE A 147 0.69 -5.06 -4.90
N SER A 148 -0.12 -5.12 -3.84
CA SER A 148 -1.01 -6.27 -3.61
C SER A 148 -2.02 -6.45 -4.74
N ILE A 149 -2.62 -5.35 -5.21
CA ILE A 149 -3.56 -5.36 -6.34
C ILE A 149 -2.86 -5.79 -7.62
N SER A 150 -1.67 -5.26 -7.86
CA SER A 150 -0.89 -5.56 -9.06
C SER A 150 -0.52 -7.04 -9.12
N PHE A 151 -0.17 -7.66 -7.99
CA PHE A 151 0.08 -9.10 -7.91
C PHE A 151 -1.18 -9.95 -8.08
N PHE A 152 -2.35 -9.52 -7.59
CA PHE A 152 -3.61 -10.21 -7.87
C PHE A 152 -4.01 -10.11 -9.35
N ALA A 153 -3.78 -8.95 -9.98
CA ALA A 153 -3.98 -8.79 -11.42
C ALA A 153 -3.04 -9.70 -12.21
N LEU A 154 -1.76 -9.80 -11.80
CA LEU A 154 -0.79 -10.72 -12.41
C LEU A 154 -1.20 -12.18 -12.23
N ALA A 155 -1.69 -12.55 -11.04
CA ALA A 155 -2.22 -13.88 -10.79
C ALA A 155 -3.40 -14.21 -11.73
N LEU A 156 -4.33 -13.28 -11.93
CA LEU A 156 -5.44 -13.47 -12.87
C LEU A 156 -4.95 -13.62 -14.32
N ALA A 157 -3.97 -12.82 -14.74
CA ALA A 157 -3.36 -12.94 -16.06
C ALA A 157 -2.68 -14.31 -16.26
N LEU A 158 -1.93 -14.78 -15.25
CA LEU A 158 -1.28 -16.10 -15.28
C LEU A 158 -2.29 -17.25 -15.27
N LEU A 159 -3.39 -17.12 -14.52
CA LEU A 159 -4.48 -18.09 -14.54
C LEU A 159 -5.07 -18.22 -15.95
N LEU A 160 -5.27 -17.11 -16.65
CA LEU A 160 -5.74 -17.12 -18.04
C LEU A 160 -4.75 -17.85 -18.97
N VAL A 161 -3.44 -17.62 -18.81
CA VAL A 161 -2.42 -18.38 -19.54
C VAL A 161 -2.52 -19.88 -19.23
N GLY A 162 -2.65 -20.24 -17.96
CA GLY A 162 -2.82 -21.63 -17.50
C GLY A 162 -4.04 -22.31 -18.13
N ILE A 163 -5.19 -21.63 -18.15
CA ILE A 163 -6.42 -22.14 -18.77
C ILE A 163 -6.19 -22.41 -20.27
N LYS A 164 -5.58 -21.46 -20.98
CA LYS A 164 -5.35 -21.62 -22.43
C LYS A 164 -4.33 -22.72 -22.75
N LEU A 165 -3.32 -22.92 -21.89
CA LEU A 165 -2.39 -24.05 -21.99
C LEU A 165 -3.10 -25.38 -21.75
N CYS A 166 -3.97 -25.47 -20.74
CA CYS A 166 -4.80 -26.67 -20.51
C CYS A 166 -5.67 -27.03 -21.72
N LEU A 167 -6.22 -26.01 -22.39
CA LEU A 167 -7.06 -26.18 -23.58
C LEU A 167 -6.26 -26.46 -24.86
N GLY A 168 -4.92 -26.48 -24.80
CA GLY A 168 -4.06 -26.67 -25.97
C GLY A 168 -4.07 -25.50 -26.96
N MET A 169 -4.58 -24.33 -26.55
CA MET A 169 -4.62 -23.11 -27.37
C MET A 169 -3.29 -22.36 -27.38
N LEU A 170 -2.40 -22.72 -26.46
CA LEU A 170 -1.08 -22.14 -26.24
C LEU A 170 -0.06 -23.28 -26.12
N SER A 171 1.18 -23.06 -26.57
CA SER A 171 2.28 -24.02 -26.44
C SER A 171 3.47 -23.37 -25.74
N LEU A 172 4.00 -24.00 -24.69
CA LEU A 172 5.18 -23.48 -23.99
C LEU A 172 6.51 -23.77 -24.69
N ARG A 173 6.53 -24.62 -25.73
CA ARG A 173 7.75 -24.78 -26.55
C ARG A 173 8.21 -23.45 -27.15
N ALA A 174 7.25 -22.56 -27.41
CA ALA A 174 7.46 -21.20 -27.85
C ALA A 174 8.14 -20.26 -26.85
N VAL A 175 8.17 -20.62 -25.57
CA VAL A 175 8.59 -19.72 -24.49
C VAL A 175 10.01 -20.05 -23.99
N GLY A 176 10.75 -20.92 -24.70
CA GLY A 176 12.16 -21.20 -24.41
C GLY A 176 12.42 -22.11 -23.20
N PHE A 177 11.40 -22.77 -22.65
CA PHE A 177 11.51 -23.77 -21.58
C PHE A 177 11.16 -25.18 -22.07
N PRO A 178 11.97 -25.78 -22.97
CA PRO A 178 11.61 -27.05 -23.63
C PRO A 178 11.52 -28.25 -22.66
N SER A 179 12.14 -28.15 -21.47
CA SER A 179 12.24 -29.24 -20.49
C SER A 179 11.35 -29.07 -19.26
N CYS A 180 10.70 -27.92 -19.07
CA CYS A 180 9.85 -27.69 -17.91
C CYS A 180 8.39 -27.92 -18.25
N SER A 181 7.66 -28.61 -17.38
CA SER A 181 6.21 -28.72 -17.53
C SER A 181 5.58 -27.33 -17.40
N TRP A 182 4.61 -27.04 -18.25
CA TRP A 182 3.93 -25.75 -18.19
C TRP A 182 3.22 -25.51 -16.86
N LEU A 183 2.75 -26.61 -16.27
CA LEU A 183 2.16 -26.61 -14.94
C LEU A 183 3.16 -26.18 -13.88
N ALA A 184 4.43 -26.61 -13.97
CA ALA A 184 5.46 -26.16 -13.04
C ALA A 184 5.75 -24.66 -13.19
N VAL A 185 5.89 -24.16 -14.41
CA VAL A 185 6.23 -22.74 -14.65
C VAL A 185 5.06 -21.82 -14.28
N VAL A 186 3.89 -22.04 -14.90
CA VAL A 186 2.72 -21.17 -14.69
C VAL A 186 2.13 -21.38 -13.30
N GLY A 187 2.08 -22.62 -12.81
CA GLY A 187 1.62 -22.93 -11.46
C GLY A 187 2.50 -22.27 -10.39
N THR A 188 3.83 -22.35 -10.53
CA THR A 188 4.75 -21.67 -9.59
C THR A 188 4.58 -20.16 -9.66
N ALA A 189 4.54 -19.57 -10.86
CA ALA A 189 4.34 -18.13 -11.02
C ALA A 189 3.00 -17.66 -10.43
N LEU A 190 1.93 -18.46 -10.59
CA LEU A 190 0.61 -18.19 -10.01
C LEU A 190 0.66 -18.23 -8.48
N VAL A 191 1.24 -19.28 -7.90
CA VAL A 191 1.39 -19.42 -6.45
C VAL A 191 2.22 -18.28 -5.88
N LEU A 192 3.33 -17.91 -6.53
CA LEU A 192 4.16 -16.78 -6.12
C LEU A 192 3.40 -15.45 -6.20
N SER A 193 2.61 -15.24 -7.26
CA SER A 193 1.83 -13.99 -7.42
C SER A 193 0.72 -13.88 -6.37
N VAL A 194 -0.06 -14.95 -6.15
CA VAL A 194 -1.09 -14.98 -5.11
C VAL A 194 -0.47 -14.84 -3.72
N GLY A 195 0.60 -15.60 -3.45
CA GLY A 195 1.34 -15.55 -2.19
C GLY A 195 1.91 -14.16 -1.90
N ALA A 196 2.51 -13.50 -2.90
CA ALA A 196 2.99 -12.13 -2.78
C ALA A 196 1.85 -11.15 -2.52
N GLY A 197 0.74 -11.24 -3.27
CA GLY A 197 -0.45 -10.40 -3.06
C GLY A 197 -1.01 -10.51 -1.65
N LEU A 198 -1.15 -11.74 -1.14
CA LEU A 198 -1.59 -12.02 0.24
C LEU A 198 -0.57 -11.53 1.29
N LEU A 199 0.72 -11.76 1.08
CA LEU A 199 1.78 -11.31 1.98
C LEU A 199 1.81 -9.79 2.09
N PHE A 200 1.74 -9.07 0.97
CA PHE A 200 1.68 -7.61 0.97
C PHE A 200 0.39 -7.08 1.60
N ARG A 201 -0.74 -7.78 1.41
CA ARG A 201 -1.99 -7.45 2.10
C ARG A 201 -1.89 -7.64 3.62
N ALA A 202 -1.24 -8.71 4.08
CA ALA A 202 -1.00 -8.95 5.50
C ALA A 202 -0.02 -7.92 6.10
N ARG A 203 1.06 -7.62 5.37
CA ARG A 203 2.01 -6.55 5.73
C ARG A 203 1.33 -5.20 5.81
N PHE A 204 0.40 -4.89 4.90
CA PHE A 204 -0.40 -3.68 4.96
C PHE A 204 -1.21 -3.58 6.27
N LYS A 205 -1.91 -4.66 6.67
CA LYS A 205 -2.67 -4.69 7.93
C LYS A 205 -1.77 -4.45 9.13
N HIS A 206 -0.67 -5.20 9.24
CA HIS A 206 0.29 -5.06 10.32
C HIS A 206 0.88 -3.65 10.38
N PHE A 207 1.26 -3.09 9.23
CA PHE A 207 1.80 -1.75 9.11
C PHE A 207 0.82 -0.66 9.60
N VAL A 208 -0.46 -0.77 9.24
CA VAL A 208 -1.49 0.16 9.73
C VAL A 208 -1.61 0.09 11.25
N ALA A 209 -1.64 -1.11 11.83
CA ALA A 209 -1.75 -1.26 13.29
C ALA A 209 -0.54 -0.67 14.04
N VAL A 210 0.67 -0.93 13.55
CA VAL A 210 1.91 -0.36 14.12
C VAL A 210 1.92 1.17 13.99
N ARG A 211 1.52 1.70 12.83
CA ARG A 211 1.41 3.15 12.62
C ARG A 211 0.43 3.80 13.61
N THR A 212 -0.77 3.23 13.77
CA THR A 212 -1.77 3.79 14.70
C THR A 212 -1.26 3.79 16.14
N THR A 213 -0.59 2.72 16.56
CA THR A 213 0.06 2.65 17.89
C THR A 213 1.10 3.75 18.06
N ALA A 214 1.97 3.94 17.06
CA ALA A 214 3.00 4.98 17.08
C ALA A 214 2.38 6.39 17.12
N GLN A 215 1.30 6.63 16.37
CA GLN A 215 0.56 7.90 16.39
C GLN A 215 -0.06 8.18 17.76
N ILE A 216 -0.68 7.19 18.39
CA ILE A 216 -1.25 7.35 19.74
C ILE A 216 -0.15 7.68 20.75
N HIS A 217 0.97 6.97 20.71
CA HIS A 217 2.08 7.21 21.61
C HIS A 217 2.67 8.63 21.42
N ALA A 218 2.93 9.03 20.17
CA ALA A 218 3.43 10.37 19.85
C ALA A 218 2.44 11.47 20.30
N PHE A 219 1.14 11.27 20.08
CA PHE A 219 0.10 12.19 20.52
C PHE A 219 0.12 12.43 22.04
N LEU A 220 0.22 11.34 22.82
CA LEU A 220 0.30 11.40 24.28
C LEU A 220 1.58 12.08 24.78
N VAL A 221 2.74 11.73 24.21
CA VAL A 221 4.05 12.31 24.59
C VAL A 221 4.09 13.81 24.31
N LEU A 222 3.66 14.25 23.13
CA LEU A 222 3.63 15.67 22.76
C LEU A 222 2.78 16.50 23.74
N HIS A 223 1.67 15.92 24.21
CA HIS A 223 0.80 16.59 25.17
C HIS A 223 1.32 16.56 26.61
N GLY A 224 1.98 15.48 27.03
CA GLY A 224 2.63 15.41 28.34
C GLY A 224 3.71 16.47 28.48
N LYS A 225 4.53 16.65 27.44
CA LYS A 225 5.58 17.68 27.42
C LYS A 225 5.03 19.11 27.57
N ARG A 226 3.96 19.45 26.85
CA ARG A 226 3.33 20.79 26.95
C ARG A 226 2.76 21.09 28.33
N LEU A 227 2.24 20.08 29.04
CA LEU A 227 1.73 20.26 30.40
C LEU A 227 2.87 20.57 31.37
N LEU A 228 4.01 19.89 31.23
CA LEU A 228 5.20 20.15 32.05
C LEU A 228 5.75 21.55 31.76
N GLU A 229 5.88 21.95 30.49
CA GLU A 229 6.32 23.30 30.11
C GLU A 229 5.38 24.40 30.62
N ALA A 230 4.06 24.17 30.61
CA ALA A 230 3.09 25.12 31.16
C ALA A 230 3.17 25.23 32.70
N GLN A 231 3.50 24.14 33.39
CA GLN A 231 3.72 24.13 34.84
C GLN A 231 5.02 24.85 35.24
N GLU A 232 6.09 24.68 34.45
CA GLU A 232 7.38 25.34 34.69
C GLU A 232 7.33 26.83 34.33
N GLY A 233 6.64 27.20 33.24
CA GLY A 233 6.53 28.60 32.79
C GLY A 233 5.54 29.47 33.56
N GLY A 234 4.57 28.87 34.26
CA GLY A 234 3.59 29.59 35.09
C GLY A 234 4.13 30.08 36.44
N GLY A 235 5.42 29.85 36.74
CA GLY A 235 6.03 30.15 38.04
C GLY A 235 6.83 31.46 38.13
N THR A 236 6.95 32.24 37.06
CA THR A 236 7.87 33.41 37.00
C THR A 236 7.22 34.80 36.93
N ASP A 237 5.89 34.90 36.88
CA ASP A 237 5.18 36.21 36.84
C ASP A 237 4.35 36.48 38.11
N ALA A 238 4.90 36.17 39.29
CA ALA A 238 4.34 36.55 40.59
C ALA A 238 5.30 37.45 41.38
#